data_AF-A0A940B853-F1
#
_entry.id   AF-A0A940B853-F1
#
_cell.length_a   1.000
_cell.length_b   1.000
_cell.length_c   1.000
_cell.angle_alpha   90.00
_cell.angle_beta   90.00
_cell.angle_gamma   90.00
#
_symmetry.space_group_name_H-M   'P 1'
#
loop_
_entity.id
_entity.type
_entity.pdbx_description
1 polymer ?
#
loop_
_entity_poly.entity_id
_entity_poly.type
_entity_poly.pdbx_seq_one_letter_code
_entity_poly.pdbx_strand_id
1 'polypeptide(L)'
;GVLLKKHLDGGVKKGAFSEAEAQKRWDAWKAERDAKIANKVSAVKNAGIEAAKAAKAAEAKVNAERAEAIAKRKAEEAAAKAAAEAEAKAAAEAEAAAEAAAEAATEAPAEA
;
A
#
# COMPACT_ATOMS: atom_id res chain seq x y z
N GLY A 1 39.48 -17.21 -10.05
CA GLY A 1 40.24 -16.67 -11.19
C GLY A 1 41.71 -17.03 -11.12
N VAL A 2 42.41 -16.63 -10.05
CA VAL A 2 43.86 -16.83 -9.88
C VAL A 2 44.32 -18.27 -10.20
N LEU A 3 43.57 -19.30 -9.76
CA LEU A 3 43.87 -20.70 -10.07
C LEU A 3 43.82 -21.03 -11.57
N LEU A 4 42.83 -20.52 -12.30
CA LEU A 4 42.70 -20.76 -13.74
C LEU A 4 43.80 -20.01 -14.50
N LYS A 5 44.09 -18.75 -14.14
CA LYS A 5 45.21 -18.01 -14.76
C LYS A 5 46.53 -18.74 -14.55
N LYS A 6 46.82 -19.20 -13.32
CA LYS A 6 48.01 -20.01 -13.02
C LYS A 6 48.06 -21.32 -13.84
N HIS A 7 46.92 -21.99 -14.00
CA HIS A 7 46.84 -23.20 -14.82
C HIS A 7 47.15 -22.90 -16.30
N LEU A 8 46.57 -21.82 -16.82
CA LEU A 8 46.79 -21.37 -18.19
C LEU A 8 48.26 -20.99 -18.42
N ASP A 9 48.84 -20.18 -17.54
CA ASP A 9 50.25 -19.78 -17.62
C ASP A 9 51.20 -20.99 -17.45
N GLY A 10 50.81 -21.96 -16.63
CA GLY A 10 51.53 -23.24 -16.49
C GLY A 10 51.50 -24.08 -17.76
N GLY A 11 50.39 -24.05 -18.51
CA GLY A 11 50.28 -24.68 -19.81
C GLY A 11 51.15 -24.01 -20.87
N VAL A 12 51.22 -22.67 -20.87
CA VAL A 12 52.13 -21.91 -21.74
C VAL A 12 53.59 -22.26 -21.46
N LYS A 13 54.01 -22.27 -20.19
CA LYS A 13 55.38 -22.63 -19.79
C LYS A 13 55.79 -24.05 -20.19
N LYS A 14 54.82 -24.97 -20.28
CA LYS A 14 55.03 -26.36 -20.70
C LYS A 14 54.86 -26.57 -22.21
N GLY A 15 54.57 -25.52 -22.98
CA GLY A 15 54.37 -25.58 -24.43
C GLY A 15 53.04 -26.23 -24.86
N ALA A 16 52.06 -26.36 -23.97
CA ALA A 16 50.77 -26.96 -24.29
C ALA A 16 49.90 -26.09 -25.22
N PHE A 17 50.08 -24.77 -25.16
CA PHE A 17 49.43 -23.78 -26.02
C PHE A 17 50.16 -22.43 -25.94
N SER A 18 49.87 -21.53 -26.89
CA SER A 18 50.46 -20.19 -26.92
C SER A 18 49.87 -19.25 -25.87
N GLU A 19 50.61 -18.21 -25.52
CA GLU A 19 50.15 -17.15 -24.61
C GLU A 19 48.87 -16.47 -25.10
N ALA A 20 48.73 -16.28 -26.42
CA ALA A 20 47.53 -15.72 -27.02
C ALA A 20 46.29 -16.59 -26.77
N GLU A 21 46.43 -17.92 -26.88
CA GLU A 21 45.33 -18.85 -26.66
C GLU A 21 44.97 -18.96 -25.17
N ALA A 22 45.98 -18.91 -24.29
CA ALA A 22 45.81 -18.82 -22.85
C ALA A 22 45.01 -17.57 -22.46
N GLN A 23 45.39 -16.42 -23.00
CA GLN A 23 44.74 -15.14 -22.73
C GLN A 23 43.30 -15.14 -23.26
N LYS A 24 43.05 -15.68 -24.45
CA LYS A 24 41.69 -15.84 -25.00
C LYS A 24 40.79 -16.68 -24.09
N ARG A 25 41.29 -17.81 -23.57
CA ARG A 25 40.56 -18.67 -22.62
C ARG A 25 40.29 -17.94 -21.29
N TRP A 26 41.27 -17.19 -20.81
CA TRP A 26 41.13 -16.39 -19.60
C TRP A 26 40.09 -15.28 -19.73
N ASP A 27 40.09 -14.55 -20.86
CA ASP A 27 39.13 -13.48 -21.13
C ASP A 27 37.72 -14.03 -21.33
N ALA A 28 37.57 -15.17 -22.01
CA ALA A 28 36.29 -15.86 -22.11
C ALA A 28 35.76 -16.29 -20.73
N TRP A 29 36.61 -16.85 -19.87
CA TRP A 29 36.23 -17.22 -18.51
C TRP A 29 35.80 -16.00 -17.69
N LYS A 30 36.54 -14.88 -17.76
CA LYS A 30 36.16 -13.63 -17.07
C LYS A 30 34.81 -13.13 -17.56
N ALA A 31 34.62 -13.03 -18.88
CA ALA A 31 33.36 -12.58 -19.46
C ALA A 31 32.18 -13.45 -19.02
N GLU A 32 32.34 -14.78 -18.98
CA GLU A 32 31.31 -15.69 -18.48
C GLU A 32 31.01 -15.47 -16.98
N ARG A 33 32.05 -15.22 -16.18
CA ARG A 33 31.88 -14.92 -14.74
C ARG A 33 31.18 -13.58 -14.53
N ASP A 34 31.60 -12.54 -15.23
CA ASP A 34 31.03 -11.20 -15.14
C ASP A 34 29.56 -11.21 -15.60
N ALA A 35 29.25 -11.93 -16.68
CA ALA A 35 27.87 -12.15 -17.13
C ALA A 35 27.02 -12.86 -16.05
N LYS A 36 27.56 -13.90 -15.40
CA LYS A 36 26.84 -14.57 -14.29
C LYS A 36 26.60 -13.65 -13.11
N ILE A 37 27.58 -12.81 -12.76
CA ILE A 37 27.44 -11.82 -11.67
C ILE A 37 26.39 -10.78 -12.06
N ALA A 38 26.47 -10.21 -13.25
CA ALA A 38 25.50 -9.24 -13.76
C ALA A 38 24.08 -9.82 -13.77
N ASN A 39 23.90 -11.07 -14.22
CA ASN A 39 22.61 -11.74 -14.19
C ASN A 39 22.05 -11.90 -12.77
N LYS A 40 22.89 -12.25 -11.79
CA LYS A 40 22.46 -12.34 -10.38
C LYS A 40 22.08 -10.97 -9.82
N VAL A 41 22.87 -9.94 -10.10
CA VAL A 41 22.57 -8.57 -9.66
C VAL A 41 21.25 -8.09 -10.25
N SER A 42 21.04 -8.29 -11.56
CA SER A 42 19.79 -7.94 -12.24
C SER A 42 18.59 -8.73 -11.69
N ALA A 43 18.75 -10.02 -11.42
CA ALA A 43 17.69 -10.84 -10.83
C ALA A 43 17.27 -10.34 -9.43
N VAL A 44 18.23 -10.04 -8.56
CA VAL A 44 17.95 -9.50 -7.21
C VAL A 44 17.28 -8.13 -7.30
N LYS A 45 17.79 -7.25 -8.17
CA LYS A 45 17.22 -5.92 -8.40
C LYS A 45 15.76 -6.02 -8.86
N ASN A 46 15.48 -6.85 -9.86
CA ASN A 46 14.14 -7.00 -10.41
C ASN A 46 13.18 -7.62 -9.38
N ALA A 47 13.62 -8.60 -8.60
CA ALA A 47 12.83 -9.16 -7.50
C ALA A 47 12.46 -8.08 -6.46
N GLY A 48 13.40 -7.20 -6.10
CA GLY A 48 13.13 -6.07 -5.21
C GLY A 48 12.13 -5.07 -5.77
N ILE A 49 12.22 -4.75 -7.06
CA ILE A 49 11.27 -3.85 -7.74
C ILE A 49 9.86 -4.45 -7.75
N GLU A 50 9.72 -5.72 -8.11
CA GLU A 50 8.42 -6.39 -8.13
C GLU A 50 7.82 -6.52 -6.73
N ALA A 51 8.63 -6.82 -5.72
CA ALA A 51 8.18 -6.86 -4.32
C ALA A 51 7.68 -5.48 -3.84
N ALA A 52 8.40 -4.40 -4.14
CA ALA A 52 7.99 -3.05 -3.79
C ALA A 52 6.69 -2.63 -4.51
N LYS A 53 6.54 -3.01 -5.79
CA LYS A 53 5.33 -2.78 -6.56
C LYS A 53 4.13 -3.53 -5.99
N ALA A 54 4.32 -4.79 -5.59
CA ALA A 54 3.28 -5.59 -4.96
C ALA A 54 2.86 -5.02 -3.60
N ALA A 55 3.82 -4.59 -2.76
CA ALA A 55 3.54 -3.95 -1.48
C ALA A 55 2.73 -2.65 -1.66
N LYS A 56 3.15 -1.79 -2.60
CA LYS A 56 2.42 -0.55 -2.92
C LYS A 56 1.00 -0.80 -3.41
N ALA A 57 0.80 -1.83 -4.24
CA ALA A 57 -0.54 -2.19 -4.71
C ALA A 57 -1.42 -2.71 -3.56
N ALA A 58 -0.86 -3.50 -2.65
CA ALA A 58 -1.58 -3.99 -1.46
C ALA A 58 -1.96 -2.83 -0.52
N GLU A 59 -1.04 -1.92 -0.24
CA GLU A 59 -1.30 -0.72 0.56
C GLU A 59 -2.38 0.17 -0.06
N ALA A 60 -2.34 0.38 -1.38
CA ALA A 60 -3.34 1.17 -2.09
C ALA A 60 -4.74 0.55 -1.98
N LYS A 61 -4.84 -0.79 -2.08
CA LYS A 61 -6.11 -1.51 -1.92
C LYS A 61 -6.66 -1.34 -0.49
N VAL A 62 -5.82 -1.57 0.52
CA VAL A 62 -6.22 -1.42 1.92
C VAL A 62 -6.64 0.03 2.22
N ASN A 63 -5.94 1.02 1.67
CA ASN A 63 -6.29 2.42 1.85
C ASN A 63 -7.63 2.77 1.19
N ALA A 64 -7.90 2.25 -0.01
CA ALA A 64 -9.18 2.43 -0.68
C ALA A 64 -10.33 1.81 0.13
N GLU A 65 -10.19 0.56 0.58
CA GLU A 65 -11.19 -0.12 1.41
C GLU A 65 -11.45 0.63 2.73
N ARG A 66 -10.39 1.14 3.38
CA ARG A 66 -10.54 1.97 4.59
C ARG A 66 -11.24 3.29 4.30
N ALA A 67 -10.92 3.96 3.18
CA ALA A 67 -11.57 5.21 2.81
C ALA A 67 -13.06 5.01 2.56
N GLU A 68 -13.46 3.95 1.86
CA GLU A 68 -14.86 3.59 1.65
C GLU A 68 -15.58 3.26 2.97
N ALA A 69 -14.96 2.48 3.85
CA ALA A 69 -15.53 2.16 5.15
C ALA A 69 -15.73 3.41 6.03
N ILE A 70 -14.75 4.33 6.02
CA ILE A 70 -14.85 5.61 6.75
C ILE A 70 -15.95 6.48 6.14
N ALA A 71 -16.06 6.56 4.82
CA ALA A 71 -17.10 7.32 4.14
C ALA A 71 -18.50 6.79 4.49
N LYS A 72 -18.69 5.47 4.44
CA LYS A 72 -19.94 4.82 4.84
C LYS A 72 -20.28 5.11 6.31
N ARG A 73 -19.32 4.94 7.23
CA ARG A 73 -19.53 5.22 8.66
C ARG A 73 -19.89 6.68 8.90
N LYS A 74 -19.24 7.62 8.23
CA LYS A 74 -19.55 9.06 8.35
C LYS A 74 -20.94 9.39 7.83
N ALA A 75 -21.37 8.76 6.74
CA ALA A 75 -22.72 8.94 6.20
C ALA A 75 -23.78 8.40 7.17
N GLU A 76 -23.56 7.22 7.75
CA GLU A 76 -24.44 6.63 8.76
C GLU A 76 -24.50 7.50 10.04
N GLU A 77 -23.35 7.99 10.52
CA GLU A 77 -23.27 8.86 11.70
C GLU A 77 -23.97 10.22 11.47
N ALA A 78 -23.85 10.79 10.27
CA ALA A 78 -24.57 12.01 9.90
C ALA A 78 -26.08 11.80 9.81
N ALA A 79 -26.52 10.68 9.22
CA ALA A 79 -27.94 10.34 9.12
C ALA A 79 -28.56 10.10 10.51
N ALA A 80 -27.86 9.38 11.39
CA ALA A 80 -28.30 9.15 12.77
C ALA A 80 -28.40 10.47 13.56
N LYS A 81 -27.43 11.38 13.40
CA LYS A 81 -27.47 12.69 14.06
C LYS A 81 -28.63 13.54 13.55
N ALA A 82 -28.88 13.56 12.24
CA ALA A 82 -30.01 14.29 11.65
C ALA A 82 -31.37 13.73 12.14
N ALA A 83 -31.50 12.41 12.25
CA ALA A 83 -32.70 11.78 12.80
C ALA A 83 -32.92 12.16 14.28
N ALA A 84 -31.87 12.09 15.11
CA ALA A 84 -31.95 12.48 16.51
C ALA A 84 -32.31 13.97 16.70
N GLU A 85 -31.77 14.85 15.86
CA GLU A 85 -32.08 16.29 15.90
C GLU A 85 -33.53 16.57 15.46
N ALA A 86 -34.03 15.84 14.44
CA ALA A 86 -35.42 15.94 14.03
C ALA A 86 -36.39 15.44 15.11
N GLU A 87 -36.07 14.32 15.77
CA GLU A 87 -36.87 13.77 16.87
C GLU A 87 -36.89 14.73 18.08
N ALA A 88 -35.73 15.29 18.45
CA ALA A 88 -35.63 16.28 19.52
C ALA A 88 -36.46 17.55 19.21
N LYS A 89 -36.43 18.02 17.96
CA LYS A 89 -37.22 19.18 17.54
C LYS A 89 -38.73 18.89 17.58
N ALA A 90 -39.15 17.71 17.12
CA ALA A 90 -40.55 17.30 17.16
C ALA A 90 -41.06 17.17 18.61
N ALA A 91 -40.24 16.64 19.52
CA ALA A 91 -40.57 16.55 20.94
C ALA A 91 -40.74 17.95 21.57
N ALA A 92 -39.84 18.88 21.30
CA ALA A 92 -39.93 20.25 21.80
C ALA A 92 -41.17 21.00 21.26
N GLU A 93 -41.53 20.79 19.99
CA GLU A 93 -42.72 21.40 19.39
C GLU A 93 -44.01 20.82 19.97
N ALA A 94 -44.05 19.51 20.26
CA ALA A 94 -45.17 18.88 20.92
C ALA A 94 -45.35 19.35 22.38
N GLU A 95 -44.25 19.54 23.11
CA GLU A 95 -44.27 20.09 24.48
C GLU A 95 -44.79 21.53 24.51
N ALA A 96 -44.30 22.39 23.60
CA ALA A 96 -44.77 23.77 23.47
C ALA A 96 -46.26 23.86 23.08
N ALA A 97 -46.74 22.97 22.20
CA ALA A 97 -48.15 22.91 21.84
C ALA A 97 -49.05 22.43 23.01
N ALA A 98 -48.55 21.48 23.82
CA ALA A 98 -49.26 21.02 25.01
C ALA A 98 -49.34 22.10 26.10
N GLU A 99 -48.26 22.87 26.30
CA GLU A 99 -48.23 23.99 27.24
C GLU A 99 -49.19 25.11 26.82
N ALA A 100 -49.21 25.48 25.54
CA ALA A 100 -50.15 26.48 25.00
C ALA A 100 -51.62 26.02 25.11
N ALA A 101 -51.90 24.73 24.91
CA ALA A 101 -53.24 24.18 25.09
C ALA A 101 -53.69 24.15 26.56
N ALA A 102 -52.75 23.92 27.49
CA ALA A 102 -53.03 23.97 28.92
C ALA A 102 -53.30 25.41 29.40
N GLU A 103 -52.55 26.40 28.89
CA GLU A 103 -52.75 27.82 29.22
C GLU A 103 -54.11 28.33 28.72
N ALA A 104 -54.50 27.97 27.49
CA ALA A 104 -55.81 28.30 26.91
C ALA A 104 -56.99 27.63 27.66
N ALA A 105 -56.79 26.48 28.29
CA ALA A 105 -57.81 25.81 29.10
C ALA A 105 -57.99 26.46 30.48
N THR A 106 -56.97 27.15 31.01
CA THR A 106 -57.03 27.84 32.31
C THR A 106 -57.68 29.23 32.26
N GLU A 107 -57.75 29.89 31.10
CA GLU A 107 -58.46 31.18 30.95
C GLU A 107 -59.98 31.04 30.65
N ALA A 108 -60.49 29.84 30.37
CA ALA A 108 -61.87 29.65 29.90
C ALA A 108 -63.01 29.64 30.95
N PRO A 109 -62.81 29.50 32.28
CA PRO A 109 -63.91 29.60 33.24
C PRO A 109 -63.77 30.82 34.16
N ALA A 110 -63.74 32.05 33.64
CA ALA A 110 -63.86 33.24 34.48
C ALA A 110 -64.48 34.46 33.77
N GLU A 111 -65.59 34.29 33.04
CA GLU A 111 -66.61 35.35 32.95
C GLU A 111 -68.00 34.69 33.02
N ALA A 112 -68.56 34.68 34.23
CA ALA A 112 -69.97 34.51 34.53
C ALA A 112 -70.47 35.81 35.18
#